data_AF-A0A7J7SY44-F1
#
_entry.id   AF-A0A7J7SY44-F1
#
_cell.length_a   1.000
_cell.length_b   1.000
_cell.length_c   1.000
_cell.angle_alpha   90.00
_cell.angle_beta   90.00
_cell.angle_gamma   90.00
#
_symmetry.space_group_name_H-M   'P 1'
#
loop_
_entity.id
_entity.type
_entity.pdbx_description
1 polymer ?
#
loop_
_entity_poly.entity_id
_entity_poly.type
_entity_poly.pdbx_seq_one_letter_code
_entity_poly.pdbx_strand_id
1 'polypeptide(L)'
;MVLGEVNINNSVFKQYFFETKCRDPNPVDSGCRGIDAKHWNSYCTTTHTFVKALTMDGKQAAWRFIRIDTACVCVLSRKTGRRV
;
A
#
# COMPACT_ATOMS: atom_id res chain seq x y z
N MET A 1 8.94 12.60 10.35
CA MET A 1 10.02 11.68 9.89
C MET A 1 9.97 10.39 10.72
N VAL A 2 10.20 9.22 10.13
CA VAL A 2 10.28 7.95 10.88
C VAL A 2 11.71 7.79 11.41
N LEU A 3 11.86 7.46 12.69
CA LEU A 3 13.17 7.25 13.29
C LEU A 3 13.68 5.84 12.92
N GLY A 4 14.94 5.71 12.48
CA GLY A 4 15.50 4.41 12.12
C GLY A 4 15.64 3.47 13.33
N GLU A 5 15.83 4.05 14.52
CA GLU A 5 16.04 3.33 15.78
C GLU A 5 15.11 3.84 16.88
N VAL A 6 14.73 2.94 17.79
CA VAL A 6 13.89 3.21 18.96
C VAL A 6 14.53 2.62 20.20
N ASN A 7 14.57 3.40 21.28
CA ASN A 7 14.94 2.89 22.59
C ASN A 7 13.68 2.42 23.32
N ILE A 8 13.57 1.11 23.55
CA ILE A 8 12.50 0.49 24.33
C ILE A 8 13.17 -0.25 25.48
N ASN A 9 12.88 0.14 26.72
CA ASN A 9 13.45 -0.48 27.93
C ASN A 9 14.99 -0.53 27.92
N ASN A 10 15.64 0.57 27.55
CA ASN A 10 17.11 0.71 27.46
C ASN A 10 17.77 -0.17 26.38
N SER A 11 16.97 -0.76 25.50
CA SER A 11 17.42 -1.55 24.36
C SER A 11 17.10 -0.81 23.07
N VAL A 12 18.09 -0.70 22.18
CA VAL A 12 17.96 -0.01 20.90
C VAL A 12 17.52 -1.02 19.85
N PHE A 13 16.36 -0.78 19.24
CA PHE A 13 15.80 -1.59 18.17
C PHE A 13 15.71 -0.78 16.88
N LYS A 14 15.96 -1.40 15.74
CA LYS A 14 15.66 -0.79 14.44
C LYS A 14 14.18 -0.97 14.10
N GLN A 15 13.55 0.08 13.58
CA GLN A 15 12.16 -0.01 13.10
C GLN A 15 12.14 -0.50 11.66
N TYR A 16 11.70 -1.75 11.47
CA TYR A 16 11.49 -2.32 10.15
C TYR A 16 10.00 -2.35 9.80
N PHE A 17 9.70 -2.12 8.53
CA PHE A 17 8.35 -2.17 7.98
C PHE A 17 8.32 -3.14 6.81
N PHE A 18 7.29 -3.98 6.78
CA PHE A 18 7.05 -4.89 5.66
C PHE A 18 6.19 -4.17 4.62
N GLU A 19 6.84 -3.54 3.64
CA GLU A 19 6.14 -2.88 2.54
C GLU A 19 5.90 -3.84 1.37
N THR A 20 4.69 -3.82 0.82
CA THR A 20 4.34 -4.55 -0.41
C THR A 20 3.69 -3.60 -1.40
N LYS A 21 4.26 -3.49 -2.61
CA LYS A 21 3.77 -2.61 -3.69
C LYS A 21 3.43 -3.41 -4.94
N CYS A 22 2.55 -2.86 -5.78
CA CYS A 22 2.34 -3.38 -7.11
C CYS A 22 3.60 -3.23 -7.97
N ARG A 23 4.01 -4.31 -8.65
CA ARG A 23 5.11 -4.27 -9.63
C ARG A 23 4.71 -3.52 -10.90
N ASP A 24 3.48 -3.76 -11.36
CA ASP A 24 2.91 -3.16 -12.56
C ASP A 24 1.43 -2.84 -12.30
N PRO A 25 0.98 -1.60 -12.54
CA PRO A 25 -0.44 -1.24 -12.48
C PRO A 25 -1.31 -2.04 -13.46
N ASN A 26 -0.77 -2.45 -14.61
CA ASN A 26 -1.46 -3.19 -15.67
C ASN A 26 -0.56 -4.34 -16.17
N PRO A 27 -0.48 -5.46 -15.42
CA PRO A 27 0.39 -6.59 -15.78
C PRO A 27 0.04 -7.26 -17.12
N VAL A 28 -1.09 -6.90 -17.75
CA VAL A 28 -1.45 -7.16 -19.14
C VAL A 28 -2.13 -5.90 -19.73
N ASP A 29 -2.17 -5.76 -21.05
CA ASP A 29 -2.75 -4.59 -21.72
C ASP A 29 -4.21 -4.30 -21.33
N SER A 30 -4.97 -5.33 -20.94
CA SER A 30 -6.36 -5.21 -20.48
C SER A 30 -6.54 -4.89 -18.99
N GLY A 31 -5.45 -4.70 -18.25
CA GLY A 31 -5.43 -4.43 -16.81
C GLY A 31 -4.84 -5.59 -16.00
N CYS A 32 -5.61 -6.12 -15.06
CA CYS A 32 -5.19 -7.26 -14.26
C CYS A 32 -5.26 -8.58 -15.04
N ARG A 33 -4.35 -9.52 -14.73
CA ARG A 33 -4.33 -10.84 -15.35
C ARG A 33 -5.55 -11.68 -14.91
N GLY A 34 -6.21 -12.32 -15.88
CA GLY A 34 -7.31 -13.25 -15.64
C GLY A 34 -8.70 -12.60 -15.49
N ILE A 35 -8.82 -11.29 -15.75
CA ILE A 35 -10.10 -10.58 -15.73
C ILE A 35 -10.79 -10.67 -17.09
N ASP A 36 -12.11 -10.86 -17.09
CA ASP A 36 -12.93 -10.74 -18.29
C ASP A 36 -12.99 -9.29 -18.78
N ALA A 37 -12.03 -8.96 -19.64
CA ALA A 37 -11.87 -7.63 -20.21
C ALA A 37 -13.02 -7.21 -21.14
N LYS A 38 -13.93 -8.10 -21.53
CA LYS A 38 -15.11 -7.70 -22.32
C LYS A 38 -16.10 -6.91 -21.47
N HIS A 39 -16.26 -7.29 -20.21
CA HIS A 39 -17.27 -6.72 -19.30
C HIS A 39 -16.67 -5.81 -18.22
N TRP A 40 -15.37 -5.92 -17.93
CA TRP A 40 -14.72 -5.19 -16.84
C TRP A 40 -13.51 -4.39 -17.31
N ASN A 41 -13.36 -3.18 -16.76
CA ASN A 41 -12.08 -2.51 -16.67
C ASN A 41 -11.40 -2.95 -15.37
N SER A 42 -10.07 -3.06 -15.38
CA SER A 42 -9.34 -3.46 -14.19
C SER A 42 -7.99 -2.77 -14.10
N TYR A 43 -7.50 -2.55 -12.88
CA TYR A 43 -6.15 -2.06 -12.61
C TYR A 43 -5.66 -2.55 -11.24
N CYS A 44 -4.36 -2.75 -11.12
CA CYS A 44 -3.71 -3.08 -9.86
C CYS A 44 -3.45 -1.80 -9.05
N THR A 45 -3.76 -1.82 -7.76
CA THR A 45 -3.47 -0.72 -6.85
C THR A 45 -2.89 -1.22 -5.53
N THR A 46 -2.00 -0.42 -4.94
CA THR A 46 -1.42 -0.72 -3.63
C THR A 46 -2.40 -0.29 -2.54
N THR A 47 -2.75 -1.21 -1.65
CA THR A 47 -3.52 -0.89 -0.45
C THR A 47 -2.60 -0.53 0.69
N HIS A 48 -3.17 0.12 1.70
CA HIS A 48 -2.40 0.63 2.82
C HIS A 48 -2.96 0.12 4.14
N THR A 49 -2.06 -0.05 5.11
CA THR A 49 -2.40 -0.31 6.51
C THR A 49 -1.76 0.74 7.39
N PHE A 50 -2.23 0.82 8.64
CA PHE A 50 -1.68 1.73 9.64
C PHE A 50 -0.93 0.93 10.70
N VAL A 51 0.35 1.22 10.86
CA VAL A 51 1.22 0.59 11.86
C VAL A 51 1.72 1.63 12.85
N LYS A 52 1.93 1.20 14.09
CA LYS A 52 2.47 2.07 15.14
C LYS A 52 3.98 2.20 14.93
N ALA A 53 4.45 3.43 14.75
CA ALA A 53 5.86 3.75 14.58
C ALA A 53 6.26 4.95 15.44
N LEU A 54 7.50 4.97 15.91
CA LEU A 54 8.07 6.15 16.55
C LEU A 54 8.47 7.15 15.46
N THR A 55 7.80 8.30 15.49
CA THR A 55 7.98 9.38 14.52
C THR A 55 8.40 10.66 15.22
N MET A 56 9.19 11.46 14.53
CA MET A 56 9.57 12.80 14.96
C MET A 56 8.82 13.84 14.14
N ASP A 57 8.16 14.75 14.84
CA ASP A 57 7.53 15.95 14.28
C ASP A 57 8.12 17.17 15.00
N GLY A 58 8.86 18.00 14.26
CA GLY A 58 9.76 19.00 14.84
C GLY A 58 10.76 18.38 15.82
N LYS A 59 10.66 18.73 17.10
CA LYS A 59 11.48 18.18 18.21
C LYS A 59 10.76 17.14 19.06
N GLN A 60 9.53 16.75 18.71
CA GLN A 60 8.71 15.83 19.49
C GLN A 60 8.69 14.43 18.86
N ALA A 61 9.33 13.49 19.54
CA ALA A 61 9.20 12.06 19.24
C ALA A 61 7.94 11.52 19.89
N ALA A 62 7.06 10.90 19.10
CA ALA A 62 5.86 10.26 19.61
C ALA A 62 5.49 9.03 18.78
N TRP A 63 4.84 8.07 19.43
CA TRP A 63 4.25 6.94 18.76
C TRP A 63 3.01 7.40 17.99
N ARG A 64 3.04 7.25 16.67
CA ARG A 64 1.93 7.60 15.79
C ARG A 64 1.62 6.44 14.86
N PHE A 65 0.41 6.41 14.34
CA PHE A 65 0.07 5.51 13.24
C PHE A 65 0.59 6.11 11.93
N ILE A 66 1.45 5.37 11.24
CA ILE A 66 1.91 5.72 9.91
C ILE A 66 1.26 4.80 8.89
N ARG A 67 1.01 5.34 7.69
CA ARG A 67 0.48 4.59 6.55
C ARG A 67 1.64 3.89 5.84
N ILE A 68 1.55 2.58 5.66
CA ILE A 68 2.50 1.78 4.88
C ILE A 68 1.78 0.99 3.79
N ASP A 69 2.49 0.70 2.71
CA ASP A 69 2.02 -0.11 1.59
C ASP A 69 1.95 -1.59 2.01
N THR A 70 0.81 -2.27 1.90
CA THR A 70 0.62 -3.61 2.49
C THR A 70 0.26 -4.73 1.53
N ALA A 71 -0.33 -4.42 0.38
CA ALA A 71 -0.69 -5.43 -0.62
C ALA A 71 -0.92 -4.79 -1.99
N CYS A 72 -0.78 -5.60 -3.04
CA CYS A 72 -1.23 -5.24 -4.39
C CYS A 72 -2.55 -5.97 -4.70
N VAL A 73 -3.61 -5.22 -4.99
CA VAL A 73 -4.94 -5.78 -5.26
C VAL A 73 -5.43 -5.34 -6.63
N CYS A 74 -6.25 -6.18 -7.28
CA CYS A 74 -6.93 -5.82 -8.52
C CYS A 74 -8.29 -5.18 -8.23
N VAL A 75 -8.53 -3.98 -8.76
CA VAL A 75 -9.81 -3.29 -8.67
C VAL A 75 -10.57 -3.47 -9.97
N LEU A 76 -11.88 -3.74 -9.88
CA LEU A 76 -12.76 -3.94 -11.03
C LEU A 76 -13.78 -2.81 -11.13
N SER A 77 -14.04 -2.34 -12.34
CA SER A 77 -15.19 -1.48 -12.65
C SER A 77 -15.92 -1.99 -13.89
N ARG A 78 -17.25 -2.02 -13.82
CA ARG A 78 -18.07 -2.58 -14.91
C ARG A 78 -18.04 -1.63 -16.10
N LYS A 79 -17.77 -2.16 -17.29
CA LYS A 79 -17.93 -1.41 -18.54
C LYS A 79 -19.42 -1.15 -18.75
N THR A 80 -19.82 0.10 -18.96
CA THR A 80 -21.15 0.41 -19.45
C THR A 80 -21.25 -0.12 -20.87
N GLY A 81 -22.09 -1.13 -21.09
CA GLY A 81 -22.34 -1.65 -22.43
C GLY A 81 -22.80 -0.51 -23.34
N ARG A 82 -22.20 -0.38 -24.52
CA ARG A 82 -22.89 0.29 -25.63
C ARG A 82 -24.14 -0.55 -25.86
N ARG A 83 -25.33 0.02 -25.62
CA ARG A 83 -26.53 -0.49 -26.31
C ARG A 83 -26.20 -0.36 -27.79
N VAL A 84 -25.91 -1.48 -28.43
CA VAL A 84 -25.95 -1.61 -29.88
C VAL A 84 -27.37 -2.03 -30.22
#